data_AF-A0A9D7NEU9-F1
#
_entry.id   AF-A0A9D7NEU9-F1
#
_cell.length_a   1.000
_cell.length_b   1.000
_cell.length_c   1.000
_cell.angle_alpha   90.00
_cell.angle_beta   90.00
_cell.angle_gamma   90.00
#
_symmetry.space_group_name_H-M   'P 1'
#
loop_
_entity.id
_entity.type
_entity.pdbx_description
1 polymer ?
#
loop_
_entity_poly.entity_id
_entity_poly.type
_entity_poly.pdbx_seq_one_letter_code
_entity_poly.pdbx_strand_id
1 'polypeptide(L)'
;MRKTEHQWAKLEKKQPVWLETLDANSLENQLQFLSMSQEEAMAWVDKPLNPAIKKNIENLDKRLKRAQNRLKLQQHDPSVYNLGLRLYTLYGHDQKLETAHLEMLEKHLDQAPQYYQQARQKLVSPETSQCDSAVLQHIAAVTFLRGALSKQVDSSQIPAGKTKVLNKKIKRACFYMKDYLAWCRSVAFEARQLPEPIN
;
A
#
# COMPACT_ATOMS: atom_id res chain seq x y z
N MET A 1 -4.67 -10.16 -30.31
CA MET A 1 -3.88 -9.38 -29.31
C MET A 1 -4.57 -8.15 -28.70
N ARG A 2 -5.80 -7.74 -29.09
CA ARG A 2 -6.47 -6.52 -28.55
C ARG A 2 -7.39 -6.73 -27.32
N LYS A 3 -7.55 -7.96 -26.82
CA LYS A 3 -8.49 -8.27 -25.72
C LYS A 3 -7.91 -8.03 -24.32
N THR A 4 -6.60 -7.91 -24.18
CA THR A 4 -5.90 -7.73 -22.90
C THR A 4 -5.90 -6.27 -22.45
N GLU A 5 -5.59 -5.30 -23.32
CA GLU A 5 -5.52 -3.87 -22.96
C GLU A 5 -6.81 -3.32 -22.34
N HIS A 6 -7.99 -3.74 -22.84
CA HIS A 6 -9.29 -3.31 -22.31
C HIS A 6 -9.65 -3.93 -20.95
N GLN A 7 -9.09 -5.10 -20.61
CA GLN A 7 -9.23 -5.69 -19.27
C GLN A 7 -8.28 -5.01 -18.26
N TRP A 8 -7.10 -4.57 -18.71
CA TRP A 8 -6.11 -3.88 -17.89
C TRP A 8 -6.54 -2.47 -17.49
N ALA A 9 -7.05 -1.65 -18.42
CA ALA A 9 -7.61 -0.33 -18.09
C ALA A 9 -8.81 -0.42 -17.10
N LYS A 10 -9.51 -1.56 -17.08
CA LYS A 10 -10.57 -1.86 -16.10
C LYS A 10 -10.01 -2.27 -14.73
N LEU A 11 -8.86 -2.94 -14.67
CA LEU A 11 -8.18 -3.27 -13.42
C LEU A 11 -7.51 -2.03 -12.82
N GLU A 12 -6.88 -1.20 -13.64
CA GLU A 12 -6.29 0.09 -13.24
C GLU A 12 -7.35 1.06 -12.66
N LYS A 13 -8.54 1.14 -13.29
CA LYS A 13 -9.69 1.89 -12.74
C LYS A 13 -10.34 1.27 -11.49
N LYS A 14 -10.06 0.00 -11.21
CA LYS A 14 -10.52 -0.72 -10.01
C LYS A 14 -9.44 -0.82 -8.94
N GLN A 15 -8.22 -0.36 -9.22
CA GLN A 15 -7.19 -0.33 -8.21
C GLN A 15 -7.60 0.67 -7.14
N PRO A 16 -7.50 0.29 -5.87
CA PRO A 16 -7.77 1.24 -4.84
C PRO A 16 -6.73 2.35 -4.81
N VAL A 17 -7.20 3.60 -4.74
CA VAL A 17 -6.40 4.84 -4.67
C VAL A 17 -5.41 4.86 -3.48
N TRP A 18 -5.49 3.93 -2.53
CA TRP A 18 -4.58 3.87 -1.37
C TRP A 18 -3.19 3.28 -1.66
N LEU A 19 -2.88 2.90 -2.91
CA LEU A 19 -1.52 2.56 -3.34
C LEU A 19 -0.62 3.79 -3.59
N GLU A 20 -1.09 5.01 -3.33
CA GLU A 20 -0.45 6.24 -3.81
C GLU A 20 0.68 6.82 -2.96
N THR A 21 0.95 6.32 -1.75
CA THR A 21 2.11 6.79 -0.97
C THR A 21 2.77 5.67 -0.19
N LEU A 22 4.11 5.68 -0.21
CA LEU A 22 4.96 4.89 0.69
C LEU A 22 5.20 5.62 2.02
N ASP A 23 4.60 6.80 2.15
CA ASP A 23 4.49 7.53 3.40
C ASP A 23 3.25 7.04 4.14
N ALA A 24 3.47 6.33 5.23
CA ALA A 24 2.38 5.85 6.05
C ALA A 24 1.49 7.00 6.54
N ASN A 25 1.98 8.25 6.63
CA ASN A 25 1.26 9.42 7.14
C ASN A 25 0.36 10.12 6.12
N SER A 26 0.37 9.72 4.85
CA SER A 26 -0.37 10.47 3.83
C SER A 26 -1.89 10.45 4.05
N LEU A 27 -2.40 9.41 4.72
CA LEU A 27 -3.83 9.29 4.98
C LEU A 27 -4.27 10.20 6.12
N GLU A 28 -3.48 10.35 7.18
CA GLU A 28 -3.75 11.34 8.22
C GLU A 28 -3.69 12.77 7.66
N ASN A 29 -2.70 13.08 6.82
CA ASN A 29 -2.62 14.38 6.15
C ASN A 29 -3.82 14.63 5.23
N GLN A 30 -4.25 13.61 4.47
CA GLN A 30 -5.46 13.70 3.64
C GLN A 30 -6.72 13.92 4.50
N LEU A 31 -6.83 13.26 5.65
CA LEU A 31 -7.94 13.43 6.57
C LEU A 31 -7.97 14.85 7.14
N GLN A 32 -6.82 15.35 7.62
CA GLN A 32 -6.72 16.71 8.14
C GLN A 32 -7.17 17.75 7.09
N PHE A 33 -6.66 17.63 5.86
CA PHE A 33 -7.05 18.52 4.77
C PHE A 33 -8.56 18.45 4.45
N LEU A 34 -9.13 17.25 4.40
CA LEU A 34 -10.56 17.06 4.14
C LEU A 34 -11.44 17.59 5.28
N SER A 35 -11.03 17.43 6.52
CA SER A 35 -11.71 17.99 7.70
C SER A 35 -11.71 19.51 7.67
N MET A 36 -10.54 20.13 7.43
CA MET A 36 -10.46 21.59 7.26
C MET A 36 -11.36 22.09 6.12
N SER A 37 -11.35 21.38 4.97
CA SER A 37 -12.22 21.73 3.83
C SER A 37 -13.70 21.62 4.16
N GLN A 38 -14.10 20.69 5.03
CA GLN A 38 -15.48 20.52 5.47
C GLN A 38 -15.91 21.64 6.43
N GLU A 39 -15.05 22.02 7.38
CA GLU A 39 -15.29 23.15 8.29
C GLU A 39 -15.47 24.45 7.52
N GLU A 40 -14.62 24.71 6.52
CA GLU A 40 -14.78 25.87 5.64
C GLU A 40 -16.07 25.80 4.82
N ALA A 41 -16.43 24.62 4.31
CA ALA A 41 -17.66 24.42 3.53
C ALA A 41 -18.94 24.70 4.33
N MET A 42 -18.94 24.49 5.65
CA MET A 42 -20.09 24.80 6.53
C MET A 42 -20.48 26.28 6.47
N ALA A 43 -19.52 27.19 6.24
CA ALA A 43 -19.79 28.63 6.12
C ALA A 43 -20.55 29.02 4.83
N TRP A 44 -20.82 28.05 3.95
CA TRP A 44 -21.46 28.26 2.65
C TRP A 44 -22.80 27.53 2.49
N VAL A 45 -23.20 26.70 3.45
CA VAL A 45 -24.38 25.81 3.35
C VAL A 45 -25.68 26.58 3.11
N ASP A 46 -25.84 27.74 3.75
CA ASP A 46 -27.05 28.57 3.64
C ASP A 46 -26.96 29.65 2.56
N LYS A 47 -25.86 29.69 1.80
CA LYS A 47 -25.67 30.66 0.73
C LYS A 47 -26.23 30.13 -0.60
N PRO A 48 -26.73 31.00 -1.49
CA PRO A 48 -27.08 30.59 -2.84
C PRO A 48 -25.81 30.18 -3.59
N LEU A 49 -25.57 28.88 -3.69
CA LEU A 49 -24.40 28.30 -4.35
C LEU A 49 -24.71 27.88 -5.79
N ASN A 50 -23.71 28.03 -6.67
CA ASN A 50 -23.73 27.37 -7.97
C ASN A 50 -23.85 25.83 -7.75
N PRO A 51 -24.68 25.11 -8.53
CA PRO A 51 -24.83 23.66 -8.46
C PRO A 51 -23.51 22.86 -8.42
N ALA A 52 -22.47 23.33 -9.12
CA ALA A 52 -21.16 22.69 -9.10
C ALA A 52 -20.48 22.76 -7.72
N ILE A 53 -20.58 23.89 -7.02
CA ILE A 53 -20.03 24.08 -5.68
C ILE A 53 -20.82 23.24 -4.67
N LYS A 54 -22.15 23.25 -4.76
CA LYS A 54 -23.02 22.39 -3.93
C LYS A 54 -22.66 20.91 -4.08
N LYS A 55 -22.48 20.44 -5.32
CA LYS A 55 -22.06 19.05 -5.61
C LYS A 55 -20.66 18.73 -5.07
N ASN A 56 -19.73 19.69 -5.08
CA ASN A 56 -18.40 19.51 -4.50
C ASN A 56 -18.48 19.33 -2.98
N ILE A 57 -19.29 20.15 -2.29
CA ILE A 57 -19.52 20.03 -0.84
C ILE A 57 -20.15 18.67 -0.51
N GLU A 58 -21.19 18.24 -1.22
CA GLU A 58 -21.80 16.91 -1.03
C GLU A 58 -20.80 15.75 -1.28
N ASN A 59 -19.81 15.96 -2.15
CA ASN A 59 -18.76 14.99 -2.40
C ASN A 59 -17.64 15.01 -1.34
N LEU A 60 -17.47 16.11 -0.58
CA LEU A 60 -16.50 16.18 0.51
C LEU A 60 -16.85 15.17 1.62
N ASP A 61 -18.11 15.10 2.05
CA ASP A 61 -18.56 14.14 3.06
C ASP A 61 -18.27 12.69 2.65
N LYS A 62 -18.54 12.36 1.39
CA LYS A 62 -18.24 11.03 0.83
C LYS A 62 -16.74 10.75 0.85
N ARG A 63 -15.90 11.74 0.51
CA ARG A 63 -14.44 11.61 0.53
C ARG A 63 -13.91 11.46 1.95
N LEU A 64 -14.42 12.23 2.90
CA LEU A 64 -14.05 12.17 4.32
C LEU A 64 -14.41 10.81 4.92
N LYS A 65 -15.65 10.34 4.73
CA LYS A 65 -16.09 9.02 5.21
C LYS A 65 -15.24 7.89 4.64
N ARG A 66 -14.87 7.97 3.35
CA ARG A 66 -13.93 7.01 2.73
C ARG A 66 -12.54 7.08 3.34
N ALA A 67 -12.02 8.26 3.63
CA ALA A 67 -10.72 8.42 4.27
C ALA A 67 -10.72 7.88 5.71
N GLN A 68 -11.79 8.13 6.48
CA GLN A 68 -11.95 7.61 7.85
C GLN A 68 -12.03 6.09 7.87
N ASN A 69 -12.83 5.49 6.97
CA ASN A 69 -12.90 4.04 6.86
C ASN A 69 -11.54 3.43 6.49
N ARG A 70 -10.77 4.09 5.63
CA ARG A 70 -9.41 3.64 5.29
C ARG A 70 -8.46 3.73 6.47
N LEU A 71 -8.58 4.76 7.31
CA LEU A 71 -7.73 4.89 8.50
C LEU A 71 -8.04 3.77 9.49
N LYS A 72 -9.32 3.46 9.71
CA LYS A 72 -9.72 2.32 10.55
C LYS A 72 -9.15 1.00 10.03
N LEU A 73 -9.20 0.78 8.71
CA LEU A 73 -8.58 -0.41 8.11
C LEU A 73 -7.06 -0.43 8.37
N GLN A 74 -6.36 0.70 8.18
CA GLN A 74 -4.93 0.80 8.47
C GLN A 74 -4.59 0.55 9.95
N GLN A 75 -5.51 0.84 10.87
CA GLN A 75 -5.28 0.59 12.29
C GLN A 75 -5.42 -0.90 12.67
N HIS A 76 -6.20 -1.70 11.94
CA HIS A 76 -6.56 -3.06 12.38
C HIS A 76 -6.20 -4.17 11.39
N ASP A 77 -6.01 -3.84 10.11
CA ASP A 77 -5.77 -4.80 9.04
C ASP A 77 -4.30 -4.72 8.56
N PRO A 78 -3.40 -5.59 9.06
CA PRO A 78 -2.01 -5.64 8.61
C PRO A 78 -1.85 -5.99 7.12
N SER A 79 -2.86 -6.60 6.48
CA SER A 79 -2.78 -6.99 5.08
C SER A 79 -2.77 -5.80 4.12
N VAL A 80 -3.23 -4.63 4.56
CA VAL A 80 -3.17 -3.40 3.76
C VAL A 80 -1.75 -2.86 3.60
N TYR A 81 -0.83 -3.23 4.49
CA TYR A 81 0.58 -2.82 4.43
C TYR A 81 1.41 -3.77 3.58
N ASN A 82 1.25 -3.68 2.26
CA ASN A 82 1.84 -4.63 1.33
C ASN A 82 2.65 -3.93 0.22
N LEU A 83 3.92 -3.61 0.54
CA LEU A 83 4.88 -3.08 -0.45
C LEU A 83 5.06 -4.05 -1.63
N GLY A 84 4.95 -5.35 -1.38
CA GLY A 84 5.10 -6.38 -2.39
C GLY A 84 4.06 -6.32 -3.50
N LEU A 85 2.80 -6.10 -3.13
CA LEU A 85 1.70 -5.91 -4.08
C LEU A 85 1.94 -4.65 -4.92
N ARG A 86 2.41 -3.55 -4.31
CA ARG A 86 2.77 -2.34 -5.06
C ARG A 86 3.87 -2.62 -6.09
N LEU A 87 4.94 -3.30 -5.68
CA LEU A 87 6.04 -3.66 -6.57
C LEU A 87 5.56 -4.61 -7.68
N TYR A 88 4.68 -5.56 -7.38
CA TYR A 88 4.09 -6.44 -8.37
C TYR A 88 3.22 -5.68 -9.37
N THR A 89 2.41 -4.73 -8.92
CA THR A 89 1.61 -3.89 -9.83
C THR A 89 2.49 -3.07 -10.77
N LEU A 90 3.62 -2.55 -10.29
CA LEU A 90 4.52 -1.70 -11.08
C LEU A 90 5.45 -2.49 -12.00
N TYR A 91 5.90 -3.68 -11.57
CA TYR A 91 7.00 -4.42 -12.22
C TYR A 91 6.68 -5.90 -12.49
N GLY A 92 5.48 -6.36 -12.14
CA GLY A 92 5.07 -7.77 -12.27
C GLY A 92 4.62 -8.17 -13.67
N HIS A 93 4.49 -7.20 -14.58
CA HIS A 93 4.22 -7.47 -15.98
C HIS A 93 5.53 -7.75 -16.72
N ASP A 94 5.51 -8.65 -17.73
CA ASP A 94 6.67 -9.09 -18.54
C ASP A 94 7.27 -7.99 -19.44
N GLN A 95 7.27 -6.75 -18.97
CA GLN A 95 7.92 -5.63 -19.62
C GLN A 95 9.38 -5.57 -19.19
N LYS A 96 10.27 -5.29 -20.15
CA LYS A 96 11.68 -5.07 -19.84
C LYS A 96 11.79 -3.88 -18.89
N LEU A 97 12.59 -4.03 -17.84
CA LEU A 97 12.87 -2.95 -16.90
C LEU A 97 13.70 -1.87 -17.61
N GLU A 98 13.05 -0.78 -17.98
CA GLU A 98 13.71 0.38 -18.59
C GLU A 98 14.52 1.15 -17.55
N THR A 99 15.59 1.81 -18.01
CA THR A 99 16.50 2.58 -17.15
C THR A 99 15.77 3.64 -16.32
N ALA A 100 14.78 4.31 -16.91
CA ALA A 100 13.97 5.32 -16.24
C ALA A 100 13.17 4.77 -15.04
N HIS A 101 12.85 3.46 -15.04
CA HIS A 101 12.10 2.81 -13.97
C HIS A 101 13.00 2.25 -12.86
N LEU A 102 14.31 2.18 -13.07
CA LEU A 102 15.27 1.63 -12.09
C LEU A 102 15.44 2.53 -10.86
N GLU A 103 15.50 3.85 -11.06
CA GLU A 103 15.64 4.79 -9.94
C GLU A 103 14.42 4.74 -9.01
N MET A 104 13.24 4.63 -9.61
CA MET A 104 11.99 4.48 -8.87
C MET A 104 11.91 3.12 -8.17
N LEU A 105 12.32 2.03 -8.84
CA LEU A 105 12.42 0.71 -8.21
C LEU A 105 13.38 0.75 -7.01
N GLU A 106 14.55 1.37 -7.17
CA GLU A 106 15.52 1.53 -6.10
C GLU A 106 14.95 2.28 -4.90
N LYS A 107 14.27 3.41 -5.14
CA LYS A 107 13.60 4.20 -4.10
C LYS A 107 12.57 3.35 -3.34
N HIS A 108 11.72 2.61 -4.07
CA HIS A 108 10.72 1.74 -3.45
C HIS A 108 11.33 0.63 -2.60
N LEU A 109 12.42 0.01 -3.07
CA LEU A 109 13.12 -1.03 -2.32
C LEU A 109 13.81 -0.48 -1.06
N ASP A 110 14.38 0.72 -1.13
CA ASP A 110 15.02 1.39 0.02
C ASP A 110 14.02 1.81 1.10
N GLN A 111 12.75 2.02 0.75
CA GLN A 111 11.70 2.39 1.69
C GLN A 111 11.18 1.22 2.53
N ALA A 112 11.46 -0.03 2.14
CA ALA A 112 10.98 -1.22 2.87
C ALA A 112 11.20 -1.19 4.40
N PRO A 113 12.38 -0.80 4.94
CA PRO A 113 12.61 -0.74 6.38
C PRO A 113 11.63 0.21 7.09
N GLN A 114 11.58 1.45 6.62
CA GLN A 114 10.76 2.50 7.23
C GLN A 114 9.27 2.23 7.04
N TYR A 115 8.88 1.72 5.87
CA TYR A 115 7.50 1.35 5.57
C TYR A 115 6.94 0.34 6.58
N TYR A 116 7.66 -0.77 6.82
CA TYR A 116 7.20 -1.80 7.77
C TYR A 116 7.41 -1.40 9.24
N GLN A 117 8.33 -0.48 9.54
CA GLN A 117 8.42 0.13 10.87
C GLN A 117 7.17 0.97 11.17
N GLN A 118 6.78 1.84 10.24
CA GLN A 118 5.60 2.68 10.39
C GLN A 118 4.31 1.85 10.42
N ALA A 119 4.21 0.81 9.59
CA ALA A 119 3.08 -0.13 9.62
C ALA A 119 2.85 -0.70 11.04
N ARG A 120 3.92 -1.20 11.69
CA ARG A 120 3.84 -1.73 13.05
C ARG A 120 3.44 -0.69 14.09
N GLN A 121 3.82 0.57 13.91
CA GLN A 121 3.47 1.67 14.83
C GLN A 121 2.00 2.09 14.70
N LYS A 122 1.41 1.95 13.52
CA LYS A 122 0.02 2.36 13.23
C LYS A 122 -1.01 1.31 13.58
N LEU A 123 -0.60 0.05 13.53
CA LEU A 123 -1.45 -1.08 13.84
C LEU A 123 -1.73 -1.15 15.35
N VAL A 124 -3.00 -1.10 15.71
CA VAL A 124 -3.53 -1.18 17.07
C VAL A 124 -4.46 -2.39 17.14
N SER A 125 -4.10 -3.38 17.94
CA SER A 125 -4.84 -4.65 18.08
C SER A 125 -5.25 -5.27 16.73
N PRO A 126 -4.27 -5.72 15.91
CA PRO A 126 -4.56 -6.34 14.61
C PRO A 126 -5.54 -7.50 14.67
N GLU A 127 -6.47 -7.56 13.71
CA GLU A 127 -7.38 -8.69 13.58
C GLU A 127 -6.60 -9.96 13.16
N THR A 128 -6.82 -11.06 13.87
CA THR A 128 -6.09 -12.32 13.66
C THR A 128 -6.24 -12.85 12.23
N SER A 129 -7.45 -12.81 11.67
CA SER A 129 -7.73 -13.23 10.30
C SER A 129 -6.98 -12.38 9.27
N GLN A 130 -6.81 -11.09 9.55
CA GLN A 130 -6.05 -10.18 8.69
C GLN A 130 -4.54 -10.38 8.81
N CYS A 131 -4.03 -10.75 9.99
CA CYS A 131 -2.65 -11.21 10.14
C CYS A 131 -2.38 -12.44 9.25
N ASP A 132 -3.28 -13.42 9.22
CA ASP A 132 -3.12 -14.61 8.36
C ASP A 132 -3.14 -14.23 6.87
N SER A 133 -4.03 -13.32 6.47
CA SER A 133 -4.06 -12.73 5.11
C SER A 133 -2.73 -12.04 4.77
N ALA A 134 -2.23 -11.18 5.67
CA ALA A 134 -0.95 -10.49 5.51
C ALA A 134 0.20 -11.49 5.28
N VAL A 135 0.26 -12.58 6.07
CA VAL A 135 1.27 -13.64 5.92
C VAL A 135 1.25 -14.23 4.51
N LEU A 136 0.08 -14.62 4.00
CA LEU A 136 -0.05 -15.21 2.66
C LEU A 136 0.40 -14.24 1.57
N GLN A 137 -0.05 -12.99 1.65
CA GLN A 137 0.29 -11.97 0.68
C GLN A 137 1.80 -11.67 0.66
N HIS A 138 2.45 -11.61 1.82
CA HIS A 138 3.89 -11.35 1.92
C HIS A 138 4.74 -12.53 1.44
N ILE A 139 4.27 -13.79 1.58
CA ILE A 139 4.92 -14.95 0.98
C ILE A 139 4.91 -14.84 -0.56
N ALA A 140 3.76 -14.48 -1.14
CA ALA A 140 3.65 -14.27 -2.58
C ALA A 140 4.55 -13.12 -3.06
N ALA A 141 4.57 -12.00 -2.34
CA ALA A 141 5.45 -10.87 -2.61
C ALA A 141 6.94 -11.25 -2.61
N VAL A 142 7.40 -11.95 -1.56
CA VAL A 142 8.80 -12.39 -1.46
C VAL A 142 9.15 -13.36 -2.60
N THR A 143 8.23 -14.25 -2.97
CA THR A 143 8.41 -15.15 -4.12
C THR A 143 8.57 -14.37 -5.43
N PHE A 144 7.72 -13.38 -5.66
CA PHE A 144 7.82 -12.49 -6.82
C PHE A 144 9.17 -11.73 -6.85
N LEU A 145 9.55 -11.09 -5.76
CA LEU A 145 10.79 -10.29 -5.66
C LEU A 145 12.04 -11.14 -5.92
N ARG A 146 12.15 -12.31 -5.28
CA ARG A 146 13.31 -13.21 -5.44
C ARG A 146 13.32 -13.93 -6.78
N GLY A 147 12.14 -14.16 -7.36
CA GLY A 147 11.96 -14.88 -8.61
C GLY A 147 11.93 -13.93 -9.80
N ALA A 148 10.72 -13.55 -10.21
CA ALA A 148 10.48 -12.83 -11.45
C ALA A 148 11.23 -11.48 -11.49
N LEU A 149 11.15 -10.67 -10.44
CA LEU A 149 11.77 -9.34 -10.45
C LEU A 149 13.31 -9.42 -10.50
N SER A 150 13.92 -10.32 -9.72
CA SER A 150 15.37 -10.56 -9.78
C SER A 150 15.80 -10.98 -11.19
N LYS A 151 15.05 -11.90 -11.82
CA LYS A 151 15.32 -12.33 -13.20
C LYS A 151 15.19 -11.19 -14.21
N GLN A 152 14.19 -10.33 -14.05
CA GLN A 152 14.02 -9.14 -14.90
C GLN A 152 15.21 -8.18 -14.75
N VAL A 153 15.69 -7.96 -13.52
CA VAL A 153 16.88 -7.14 -13.26
C VAL A 153 18.12 -7.77 -13.89
N ASP A 154 18.30 -9.08 -13.75
CA ASP A 154 19.46 -9.81 -14.29
C ASP A 154 19.48 -9.86 -15.83
N SER A 155 18.31 -9.88 -16.47
CA SER A 155 18.17 -9.92 -17.95
C SER A 155 18.02 -8.54 -18.60
N SER A 156 17.97 -7.47 -17.79
CA SER A 156 17.89 -6.10 -18.29
C SER A 156 19.24 -5.64 -18.88
N GLN A 157 19.20 -4.65 -19.77
CA GLN A 157 20.40 -4.09 -20.41
C GLN A 157 21.13 -3.06 -19.52
N ILE A 158 21.04 -3.22 -18.20
CA ILE A 158 21.57 -2.25 -17.23
C ILE A 158 23.03 -2.60 -16.87
N PRO A 159 23.84 -1.63 -16.42
CA PRO A 159 25.22 -1.89 -16.05
C PRO A 159 25.33 -2.93 -14.92
N ALA A 160 26.26 -3.87 -15.03
CA ALA A 160 26.44 -4.96 -14.06
C ALA A 160 26.61 -4.49 -12.61
N GLY A 161 27.23 -3.33 -12.40
CA GLY A 161 27.31 -2.69 -11.08
C GLY A 161 25.94 -2.33 -10.51
N LYS A 162 25.05 -1.77 -11.34
CA LYS A 162 23.67 -1.41 -10.97
C LYS A 162 22.83 -2.66 -10.70
N THR A 163 22.98 -3.71 -11.51
CA THR A 163 22.34 -5.03 -11.29
C THR A 163 22.67 -5.59 -9.91
N LYS A 164 23.95 -5.59 -9.52
CA LYS A 164 24.39 -6.04 -8.19
C LYS A 164 23.77 -5.22 -7.05
N VAL A 165 23.71 -3.89 -7.20
CA VAL A 165 23.09 -2.99 -6.22
C VAL A 165 21.60 -3.30 -6.06
N LEU A 166 20.86 -3.40 -7.17
CA LEU A 166 19.42 -3.70 -7.14
C LEU A 166 19.13 -5.06 -6.53
N ASN A 167 19.88 -6.11 -6.88
CA ASN A 167 19.72 -7.42 -6.28
C ASN A 167 19.98 -7.42 -4.77
N LYS A 168 20.94 -6.63 -4.28
CA LYS A 168 21.16 -6.45 -2.84
C LYS A 168 19.95 -5.78 -2.18
N LYS A 169 19.37 -4.77 -2.82
CA LYS A 169 18.18 -4.07 -2.32
C LYS A 169 16.93 -4.95 -2.35
N ILE A 170 16.73 -5.77 -3.39
CA ILE A 170 15.67 -6.79 -3.45
C ILE A 170 15.78 -7.75 -2.27
N LYS A 171 16.99 -8.27 -2.00
CA LYS A 171 17.23 -9.15 -0.84
C LYS A 171 16.92 -8.46 0.48
N ARG A 172 17.32 -7.18 0.62
CA ARG A 172 17.01 -6.37 1.81
C ARG A 172 15.51 -6.14 1.97
N ALA A 173 14.79 -5.77 0.93
CA ALA A 173 13.33 -5.61 0.98
C ALA A 173 12.62 -6.92 1.36
N CYS A 174 13.07 -8.05 0.80
CA CYS A 174 12.57 -9.37 1.18
C CYS A 174 12.80 -9.68 2.67
N PHE A 175 13.92 -9.25 3.25
CA PHE A 175 14.18 -9.41 4.67
C PHE A 175 13.12 -8.66 5.50
N TYR A 176 12.85 -7.39 5.21
CA TYR A 176 11.84 -6.62 5.96
C TYR A 176 10.41 -7.14 5.76
N MET A 177 10.08 -7.66 4.56
CA MET A 177 8.81 -8.35 4.35
C MET A 177 8.66 -9.60 5.23
N LYS A 178 9.74 -10.38 5.39
CA LYS A 178 9.75 -11.56 6.25
C LYS A 178 9.71 -11.21 7.73
N ASP A 179 10.42 -10.15 8.13
CA ASP A 179 10.37 -9.59 9.48
C ASP A 179 8.93 -9.17 9.84
N TYR A 180 8.27 -8.44 8.94
CA TYR A 180 6.88 -8.05 9.12
C TYR A 180 5.92 -9.25 9.19
N LEU A 181 6.15 -10.27 8.36
CA LEU A 181 5.41 -11.53 8.42
C LEU A 181 5.60 -12.27 9.75
N ALA A 182 6.83 -12.31 10.28
CA ALA A 182 7.11 -12.92 11.58
C ALA A 182 6.38 -12.17 12.71
N TRP A 183 6.40 -10.83 12.65
CA TRP A 183 5.64 -10.00 13.57
C TRP A 183 4.13 -10.27 13.49
N CYS A 184 3.53 -10.34 12.30
CA CYS A 184 2.11 -10.66 12.12
C CYS A 184 1.74 -12.01 12.74
N ARG A 185 2.61 -13.02 12.60
CA ARG A 185 2.40 -14.34 13.21
C ARG A 185 2.44 -14.30 14.74
N SER A 186 3.35 -13.51 15.31
CA SER A 186 3.43 -13.32 16.78
C SER A 186 2.15 -12.69 17.31
N VAL A 187 1.72 -11.59 16.69
CA VAL A 187 0.49 -10.89 17.08
C VAL A 187 -0.74 -11.79 16.98
N ALA A 188 -0.88 -12.52 15.87
CA ALA A 188 -1.98 -13.47 15.69
C ALA A 188 -1.95 -14.61 16.71
N PHE A 189 -0.76 -15.08 17.08
CA PHE A 189 -0.61 -16.10 18.11
C PHE A 189 -1.03 -15.57 19.48
N GLU A 190 -0.51 -14.40 19.88
CA GLU A 190 -0.83 -13.75 21.16
C GLU A 190 -2.34 -13.48 21.29
N ALA A 191 -2.97 -12.95 20.23
CA ALA A 191 -4.40 -12.67 20.22
C ALA A 191 -5.28 -13.91 20.41
N ARG A 192 -4.86 -15.08 19.90
CA ARG A 192 -5.57 -16.35 20.07
C ARG A 192 -5.42 -16.97 21.46
N GLN A 193 -4.39 -16.58 22.21
CA GLN A 193 -4.12 -17.09 23.57
C GLN A 193 -4.83 -16.28 24.65
N LEU A 194 -5.34 -15.08 24.32
CA LEU A 194 -6.14 -14.30 25.25
C LEU A 194 -7.53 -14.94 25.40
N PRO A 195 -8.00 -15.20 26.63
CA PRO A 195 -9.36 -15.68 26.85
C PRO A 195 -10.35 -14.64 26.30
N GLU A 196 -11.44 -15.11 25.66
CA GLU A 196 -12.51 -14.20 25.25
C GLU A 196 -12.98 -13.41 26.49
N PRO A 197 -13.23 -12.09 26.36
CA PRO A 197 -13.76 -11.32 27.46
C PRO A 197 -15.07 -11.97 27.91
N ILE A 198 -15.13 -12.32 29.19
CA ILE A 198 -16.35 -12.78 29.84
C ILE A 198 -17.31 -11.59 29.81
N ASN A 199 -18.28 -11.63 28.88
CA ASN A 199 -19.39 -10.68 28.81
C ASN A 199 -20.42 -10.96 29.90
#